data_AF-A0A0M4CGP9-F1
#
_entry.id   AF-A0A0M4CGP9-F1
#
_cell.length_a   1.000
_cell.length_b   1.000
_cell.length_c   1.000
_cell.angle_alpha   90.00
_cell.angle_beta   90.00
_cell.angle_gamma   90.00
#
_symmetry.space_group_name_H-M   'P 1'
#
loop_
_entity.id
_entity.type
_entity.pdbx_description
1 polymer ?
#
loop_
_entity_poly.entity_id
_entity_poly.type
_entity_poly.pdbx_seq_one_letter_code
_entity_poly.pdbx_strand_id
1 'polypeptide(L)'
;MSNKDGLFTDGSSTFAPKVDSIPLSDVDTSVNGEASIGTLISNATSQMSTLFRAEVELAKTELAGEAKKAAIGGGAFGAAGTILLYSSFFFFAFLAALLAEWLKPWAAILIVFLFMLVLAAVLALFGWRKVKKMSAPKNTIESVNELKNLVPGQATEKLERSSQRGLYTSASFHSPGAVTGKH
;
A
#
# COMPACT_ATOMS: atom_id res chain seq x y z
N MET A 1 31.43 -63.50 -27.89
CA MET A 1 30.23 -63.16 -28.68
C MET A 1 30.28 -61.66 -28.92
N SER A 2 30.91 -61.22 -30.03
CA SER A 2 30.24 -60.67 -31.24
C SER A 2 29.31 -59.50 -30.90
N ASN A 3 29.70 -58.22 -31.02
CA ASN A 3 29.92 -57.39 -32.22
C ASN A 3 28.62 -56.76 -32.75
N LYS A 4 28.73 -55.48 -33.15
CA LYS A 4 27.88 -54.71 -34.09
C LYS A 4 26.49 -54.30 -33.56
N ASP A 5 26.01 -53.07 -33.70
CA ASP A 5 26.20 -51.98 -34.68
C ASP A 5 26.14 -50.62 -33.94
N GLY A 6 26.88 -49.57 -34.27
CA GLY A 6 27.13 -49.06 -35.62
C GLY A 6 25.95 -48.17 -36.04
N LEU A 7 26.28 -46.96 -36.52
CA LEU A 7 25.40 -46.05 -37.28
C LEU A 7 24.48 -45.15 -36.45
N PHE A 8 24.95 -43.95 -36.10
CA PHE A 8 24.34 -42.68 -36.55
C PHE A 8 25.39 -41.57 -36.46
N THR A 9 26.17 -41.47 -37.53
CA THR A 9 26.84 -40.25 -37.98
C THR A 9 26.34 -40.03 -39.40
N ASP A 10 25.33 -39.19 -39.57
CA ASP A 10 25.33 -38.21 -40.66
C ASP A 10 24.41 -37.06 -40.28
N GLY A 11 24.87 -35.87 -40.60
CA GLY A 11 24.35 -34.60 -40.12
C GLY A 11 25.44 -33.55 -40.14
N SER A 12 26.25 -33.54 -41.20
CA SER A 12 27.03 -32.39 -41.61
C SER A 12 26.08 -31.26 -42.06
N SER A 13 25.35 -30.68 -41.12
CA SER A 13 24.75 -29.36 -41.31
C SER A 13 25.73 -28.37 -40.72
N THR A 14 26.58 -27.86 -41.61
CA THR A 14 27.34 -26.63 -41.45
C THR A 14 26.46 -25.60 -40.74
N PHE A 15 26.68 -25.41 -39.44
CA PHE A 15 26.08 -24.31 -38.70
C PHE A 15 26.79 -23.04 -39.17
N ALA A 16 26.32 -22.50 -40.30
CA ALA A 16 26.56 -21.12 -40.62
C ALA A 16 25.80 -20.32 -39.56
N PRO A 17 26.46 -19.58 -38.66
CA PRO A 17 25.74 -18.63 -37.84
C PRO A 17 25.03 -17.70 -38.80
N LYS A 18 23.71 -17.84 -38.91
CA LYS A 18 22.89 -16.82 -39.53
C LYS A 18 22.98 -15.64 -38.58
N VAL A 19 23.98 -14.80 -38.83
CA VAL A 19 24.03 -13.44 -38.34
C VAL A 19 22.81 -12.80 -39.00
N ASP A 20 21.68 -12.84 -38.29
CA ASP A 20 20.63 -11.88 -38.54
C ASP A 20 21.33 -10.56 -38.32
N SER A 21 21.76 -9.96 -39.42
CA SER A 21 22.25 -8.60 -39.47
C SER A 21 21.21 -7.82 -38.71
N ILE A 22 21.59 -7.40 -37.50
CA ILE A 22 20.82 -6.50 -36.67
C ILE A 22 20.24 -5.52 -37.67
N PRO A 23 18.91 -5.46 -37.85
CA PRO A 23 18.36 -4.41 -38.65
C PRO A 23 18.85 -3.16 -37.93
N LEU A 24 19.80 -2.46 -38.56
CA LEU A 24 20.03 -1.07 -38.35
C LEU A 24 18.73 -0.41 -38.83
N SER A 25 17.66 -0.58 -38.05
CA SER A 25 16.81 0.54 -37.75
C SER A 25 17.80 1.51 -37.16
N ASP A 26 18.26 2.43 -37.99
CA ASP A 26 18.75 3.70 -37.51
C ASP A 26 17.82 4.05 -36.35
N VAL A 27 18.38 4.06 -35.14
CA VAL A 27 17.93 5.08 -34.21
C VAL A 27 18.13 6.32 -35.06
N ASP A 28 17.02 6.87 -35.54
CA ASP A 28 16.96 8.25 -35.98
C ASP A 28 17.53 9.03 -34.80
N THR A 29 18.86 9.16 -34.74
CA THR A 29 19.49 10.32 -34.19
C THR A 29 19.01 11.41 -35.11
N SER A 30 17.85 11.97 -34.77
CA SER A 30 17.23 13.09 -35.44
C SER A 30 18.34 14.05 -35.82
N VAL A 31 18.67 14.05 -37.11
CA VAL A 31 19.45 15.10 -37.74
C VAL A 31 18.68 16.38 -37.41
N ASN A 32 19.32 17.23 -36.61
CA ASN A 32 18.80 18.46 -35.99
C ASN A 32 18.00 18.25 -34.69
N GLY A 33 18.57 18.70 -33.57
CA GLY A 33 18.00 19.76 -32.73
C GLY A 33 16.66 19.58 -32.00
N GLU A 34 15.81 18.62 -32.36
CA GLU A 34 14.40 18.61 -31.95
C GLU A 34 13.93 17.23 -31.48
N ALA A 35 14.62 16.66 -30.48
CA ALA A 35 13.84 16.01 -29.43
C ALA A 35 13.02 17.13 -28.77
N SER A 36 11.83 17.41 -29.30
CA SER A 36 10.94 18.44 -28.79
C SER A 36 10.81 18.26 -27.28
N ILE A 37 10.83 19.37 -26.54
CA ILE A 37 10.59 19.39 -25.09
C ILE A 37 9.33 18.56 -24.74
N GLY A 38 8.32 18.55 -25.62
CA GLY A 38 7.13 17.71 -25.47
C GLY A 38 7.42 16.19 -25.44
N THR A 39 8.38 15.70 -26.21
CA THR A 39 8.76 14.27 -26.26
C THR A 39 9.53 13.86 -25.00
N LEU A 40 10.40 14.74 -24.47
CA LEU A 40 11.11 14.47 -23.20
C LEU A 40 10.15 14.44 -22.01
N ILE A 41 9.25 15.42 -21.90
CA ILE A 41 8.23 15.42 -20.84
C ILE A 41 7.30 14.21 -20.95
N SER A 42 6.89 13.83 -22.17
CA SER A 42 6.07 12.63 -22.39
C SER A 42 6.76 11.36 -21.90
N ASN A 43 8.02 11.16 -22.26
CA ASN A 43 8.80 10.00 -21.85
C ASN A 43 9.07 9.98 -20.33
N ALA A 44 9.42 11.12 -19.73
CA ALA A 44 9.61 11.23 -18.28
C ALA A 44 8.31 10.95 -17.51
N THR A 45 7.18 11.46 -17.98
CA THR A 45 5.85 11.22 -17.38
C THR A 45 5.45 9.75 -17.50
N SER A 46 5.77 9.12 -18.63
CA SER A 46 5.54 7.68 -18.85
C SER A 46 6.35 6.83 -17.88
N GLN A 47 7.65 7.13 -17.69
CA GLN A 47 8.50 6.40 -16.72
C GLN A 47 8.04 6.60 -15.28
N MET A 48 7.68 7.82 -14.91
CA MET A 48 7.14 8.11 -13.58
C MET A 48 5.82 7.36 -13.34
N SER A 49 4.96 7.26 -14.36
CA SER A 49 3.71 6.48 -14.30
C SER A 49 3.99 4.99 -14.13
N THR A 50 5.01 4.46 -14.80
CA THR A 50 5.43 3.05 -14.66
C THR A 50 5.97 2.77 -13.26
N LEU A 51 6.82 3.64 -12.71
CA LEU A 51 7.33 3.50 -11.33
C LEU A 51 6.18 3.55 -10.31
N PHE A 52 5.27 4.51 -10.44
CA PHE A 52 4.13 4.62 -9.54
C PHE A 52 3.22 3.38 -9.61
N ARG A 53 2.98 2.85 -10.81
CA ARG A 53 2.24 1.60 -11.00
C ARG A 53 2.95 0.43 -10.32
N ALA A 54 4.28 0.33 -10.45
CA ALA A 54 5.08 -0.71 -9.83
C ALA A 54 5.03 -0.64 -8.29
N GLU A 55 5.14 0.55 -7.71
CA GLU A 55 5.02 0.77 -6.26
C GLU A 55 3.62 0.36 -5.75
N VAL A 56 2.57 0.74 -6.49
CA VAL A 56 1.18 0.37 -6.16
C VAL A 56 0.97 -1.14 -6.31
N GLU A 57 1.54 -1.77 -7.33
CA GLU A 57 1.45 -3.22 -7.52
C GLU A 57 2.15 -3.96 -6.39
N LEU A 58 3.35 -3.52 -6.01
CA LEU A 58 4.08 -4.07 -4.88
C LEU A 58 3.29 -3.89 -3.57
N ALA A 59 2.85 -2.68 -3.26
CA ALA A 59 2.03 -2.39 -2.09
C ALA A 59 0.75 -3.21 -2.07
N LYS A 60 0.11 -3.42 -3.22
CA LYS A 60 -1.08 -4.27 -3.33
C LYS A 60 -0.75 -5.73 -3.01
N THR A 61 0.39 -6.25 -3.46
CA THR A 61 0.79 -7.64 -3.14
C THR A 61 1.10 -7.83 -1.66
N GLU A 62 1.81 -6.89 -1.05
CA GLU A 62 2.14 -6.91 0.38
C GLU A 62 0.88 -6.77 1.23
N LEU A 63 0.06 -5.76 0.94
CA LEU A 63 -1.20 -5.52 1.64
C LEU A 63 -2.20 -6.66 1.44
N ALA A 64 -2.25 -7.31 0.28
CA ALA A 64 -3.10 -8.48 0.07
C ALA A 64 -2.68 -9.65 0.97
N GLY A 65 -1.37 -9.86 1.16
CA GLY A 65 -0.83 -10.86 2.07
C GLY A 65 -1.22 -10.57 3.53
N GLU A 66 -1.05 -9.33 3.97
CA GLU A 66 -1.45 -8.89 5.32
C GLU A 66 -2.96 -8.98 5.53
N ALA A 67 -3.76 -8.49 4.58
CA ALA A 67 -5.21 -8.53 4.62
C ALA A 67 -5.73 -9.97 4.70
N LYS A 68 -5.11 -10.91 3.97
CA LYS A 68 -5.46 -12.33 4.05
C LYS A 68 -5.17 -12.91 5.44
N LYS A 69 -4.01 -12.61 6.02
CA LYS A 69 -3.67 -13.05 7.39
C LYS A 69 -4.63 -12.46 8.41
N ALA A 70 -4.95 -11.17 8.30
CA ALA A 70 -5.91 -10.49 9.15
C ALA A 70 -7.33 -11.07 8.99
N ALA A 71 -7.75 -11.41 7.76
CA ALA A 71 -9.04 -12.03 7.48
C ALA A 71 -9.14 -13.43 8.06
N ILE A 72 -8.10 -14.26 7.90
CA ILE A 72 -8.06 -15.62 8.49
C ILE A 72 -8.05 -15.52 10.01
N GLY A 73 -7.18 -14.68 10.58
CA GLY A 73 -7.11 -14.47 12.03
C GLY A 73 -8.43 -13.94 12.59
N GLY A 74 -8.97 -12.89 12.00
CA GLY A 74 -10.26 -12.31 12.38
C GLY A 74 -11.43 -13.29 12.24
N GLY A 75 -11.47 -14.05 11.14
CA GLY A 75 -12.47 -15.09 10.91
C GLY A 75 -12.38 -16.23 11.93
N ALA A 76 -11.17 -16.72 12.22
CA ALA A 76 -10.94 -17.75 13.23
C ALA A 76 -11.31 -17.27 14.64
N PHE A 77 -10.94 -16.03 15.01
CA PHE A 77 -11.35 -15.43 16.28
C PHE A 77 -12.86 -15.23 16.36
N GLY A 78 -13.51 -14.83 15.26
CA GLY A 78 -14.98 -14.73 15.19
C GLY A 78 -15.67 -16.08 15.39
N ALA A 79 -15.18 -17.13 14.73
CA ALA A 79 -15.69 -18.49 14.89
C ALA A 79 -15.48 -19.00 16.32
N ALA A 80 -14.25 -18.87 16.86
CA ALA A 80 -13.94 -19.27 18.23
C ALA A 80 -14.77 -18.51 19.26
N GLY A 81 -14.93 -17.19 19.10
CA GLY A 81 -15.77 -16.37 19.96
C GLY A 81 -17.24 -16.79 19.93
N THR A 82 -17.75 -17.12 18.74
CA THR A 82 -19.14 -17.62 18.59
C THR A 82 -19.31 -18.97 19.26
N ILE A 83 -18.39 -19.91 19.05
CA ILE A 83 -18.42 -21.23 19.70
C ILE A 83 -18.37 -21.05 21.23
N LEU A 84 -17.43 -20.26 21.75
CA LEU A 84 -17.35 -19.97 23.18
C LEU A 84 -18.62 -19.33 23.74
N LEU A 85 -19.24 -18.41 22.99
CA LEU A 85 -20.51 -17.78 23.39
C LEU A 85 -21.62 -18.83 23.53
N TYR A 86 -21.83 -19.69 22.55
CA TYR A 86 -22.85 -20.75 22.64
C TYR A 86 -22.50 -21.81 23.70
N SER A 87 -21.24 -22.25 23.77
CA SER A 87 -20.78 -23.20 24.79
C SER A 87 -20.92 -22.66 26.22
N SER A 88 -20.86 -21.35 26.42
CA SER A 88 -21.04 -20.74 27.74
C SER A 88 -22.41 -21.05 28.36
N PHE A 89 -23.47 -21.11 27.56
CA PHE A 89 -24.81 -21.49 28.05
C PHE A 89 -24.82 -22.90 28.64
N PHE A 90 -24.20 -23.86 27.93
CA PHE A 90 -24.07 -25.24 28.41
C PHE A 90 -23.17 -25.33 29.64
N PHE A 91 -22.07 -24.56 29.67
CA PHE A 91 -21.18 -24.52 30.82
C PHE A 91 -21.87 -24.00 32.08
N PHE A 92 -22.65 -22.92 32.00
CA PHE A 92 -23.39 -22.40 33.15
C PHE A 92 -24.57 -23.27 33.55
N ALA A 93 -25.26 -23.90 32.59
CA ALA A 93 -26.27 -24.90 32.89
C ALA A 93 -25.67 -26.11 33.62
N PHE A 94 -24.50 -26.59 33.17
CA PHE A 94 -23.73 -27.61 33.87
C PHE A 94 -23.34 -27.16 35.29
N LEU A 95 -22.86 -25.92 35.46
CA LEU A 95 -22.48 -25.38 36.76
C LEU A 95 -23.68 -25.34 37.73
N ALA A 96 -24.86 -24.93 37.24
CA ALA A 96 -26.08 -24.92 38.01
C ALA A 96 -26.53 -26.34 38.39
N ALA A 97 -26.44 -27.29 37.45
CA ALA A 97 -26.75 -28.69 37.72
C ALA A 97 -25.77 -29.31 38.73
N LEU A 98 -24.48 -29.00 38.62
CA LEU A 98 -23.44 -29.45 39.55
C LEU A 98 -23.71 -28.90 40.96
N LEU A 99 -24.00 -27.60 41.09
CA LEU A 99 -24.36 -26.98 42.37
C LEU A 99 -25.66 -27.57 42.96
N ALA A 100 -26.59 -28.00 42.12
CA ALA A 100 -27.84 -28.60 42.56
C ALA A 100 -27.66 -29.97 43.25
N GLU A 101 -26.48 -30.60 43.16
CA GLU A 101 -26.17 -31.82 43.92
C GLU A 101 -26.07 -31.54 45.43
N TRP A 102 -25.63 -30.33 45.82
CA TRP A 102 -25.50 -29.93 47.22
C TRP A 102 -26.57 -28.93 47.69
N LEU A 103 -27.33 -28.33 46.77
CA LEU A 103 -28.32 -27.28 47.07
C LEU A 103 -29.68 -27.57 46.43
N LYS A 104 -30.73 -26.89 46.90
CA LYS A 104 -32.02 -26.89 46.19
C LYS A 104 -31.84 -26.32 44.77
N PRO A 105 -32.47 -26.91 43.73
CA PRO A 105 -32.26 -26.50 42.34
C PRO A 105 -32.46 -25.00 42.07
N TRP A 106 -33.49 -24.39 42.69
CA TRP A 106 -33.76 -22.96 42.53
C TRP A 106 -32.63 -22.07 43.07
N ALA A 107 -31.97 -22.48 44.17
CA ALA A 107 -30.88 -21.74 44.79
C ALA A 107 -29.60 -21.84 43.95
N ALA A 108 -29.32 -23.04 43.42
CA ALA A 108 -28.19 -23.26 42.51
C ALA A 108 -28.28 -22.37 41.26
N ILE A 109 -29.45 -22.33 40.61
CA ILE A 109 -29.70 -21.46 39.45
C ILE A 109 -29.50 -19.98 39.80
N LEU A 110 -30.03 -19.54 40.95
CA LEU A 110 -29.92 -18.15 41.38
C LEU A 110 -28.47 -17.74 41.67
N ILE A 111 -27.67 -18.61 42.29
CA ILE A 111 -26.25 -18.37 42.56
C ILE A 111 -25.47 -18.23 41.25
N VAL A 112 -25.67 -19.15 40.29
CA VAL A 112 -25.00 -19.08 38.98
C VAL A 112 -25.42 -17.83 38.21
N PHE A 113 -26.69 -17.45 38.28
CA PHE A 113 -27.17 -16.21 37.67
C PHE A 113 -26.47 -14.97 38.24
N LEU A 114 -26.37 -14.86 39.56
CA LEU A 114 -25.65 -13.74 40.20
C LEU A 114 -24.16 -13.74 39.83
N PHE A 115 -23.53 -14.92 39.78
CA PHE A 115 -22.16 -15.06 39.31
C PHE A 115 -21.99 -14.55 37.87
N MET A 116 -22.92 -14.86 36.96
CA MET A 116 -22.90 -14.35 35.58
C MET A 116 -23.03 -12.82 35.52
N LEU A 117 -23.87 -12.20 36.37
CA LEU A 117 -23.97 -10.74 36.43
C LEU A 117 -22.65 -10.08 36.87
N VAL A 118 -21.98 -10.65 37.87
CA VAL A 118 -20.67 -10.16 38.32
C VAL A 118 -19.63 -10.32 37.21
N LEU A 119 -19.57 -11.49 36.57
CA LEU A 119 -18.65 -11.76 35.47
C LEU A 119 -18.89 -10.79 34.29
N ALA A 120 -20.15 -10.57 33.91
CA ALA A 120 -20.53 -9.64 32.85
C ALA A 120 -20.12 -8.20 33.20
N ALA A 121 -20.34 -7.75 34.44
CA ALA A 121 -19.93 -6.43 34.88
C ALA A 121 -18.40 -6.25 34.79
N VAL A 122 -17.62 -7.23 35.23
CA VAL A 122 -16.15 -7.20 35.16
C VAL A 122 -15.67 -7.14 33.70
N LEU A 123 -16.23 -7.99 32.82
CA LEU A 123 -15.88 -8.00 31.40
C LEU A 123 -16.26 -6.70 30.70
N ALA A 124 -17.45 -6.15 30.98
CA ALA A 124 -17.89 -4.87 30.45
C ALA A 124 -16.97 -3.71 30.89
N LEU A 125 -16.57 -3.67 32.17
CA LEU A 125 -15.63 -2.68 32.69
C LEU A 125 -14.25 -2.81 32.04
N PHE A 126 -13.74 -4.03 31.86
CA PHE A 126 -12.45 -4.26 31.19
C PHE A 126 -12.49 -3.84 29.72
N GLY A 127 -13.55 -4.25 29.00
CA GLY A 127 -13.78 -3.87 27.60
C GLY A 127 -13.87 -2.35 27.45
N TRP A 128 -14.67 -1.69 28.31
CA TRP A 128 -14.81 -0.24 28.29
C TRP A 128 -13.48 0.48 28.56
N ARG A 129 -12.68 0.00 29.53
CA ARG A 129 -11.34 0.55 29.79
C ARG A 129 -10.39 0.39 28.61
N LYS A 130 -10.46 -0.74 27.88
CA LYS A 130 -9.65 -0.96 26.67
C LYS A 130 -10.06 -0.03 25.55
N VAL A 131 -11.37 0.10 25.27
CA VAL A 131 -11.88 1.03 24.26
C VAL A 131 -11.51 2.47 24.59
N LYS A 132 -11.65 2.90 25.84
CA LYS A 132 -11.29 4.27 26.28
C LYS A 132 -9.80 4.58 26.16
N LYS A 133 -8.93 3.56 26.21
CA LYS A 133 -7.48 3.73 26.02
C LYS A 133 -7.08 3.79 24.54
N MET A 134 -7.91 3.32 23.62
CA MET A 134 -7.67 3.49 22.19
C MET A 134 -8.02 4.94 21.81
N SER A 135 -6.99 5.80 21.73
CA SER A 135 -7.16 7.14 21.16
C SER A 135 -7.43 7.01 19.66
N ALA A 136 -8.42 7.75 19.15
CA ALA A 136 -8.64 7.86 17.71
C ALA A 136 -7.33 8.31 17.02
N PRO A 137 -7.04 7.88 15.77
CA PRO A 137 -5.82 8.26 15.06
C PRO A 137 -5.85 9.77 14.73
N LYS A 138 -5.39 10.58 15.69
CA LYS A 138 -5.47 12.05 15.67
C LYS A 138 -4.77 12.62 14.45
N ASN A 139 -3.56 12.14 14.16
CA ASN A 139 -2.74 12.61 13.03
C ASN A 139 -3.44 12.37 11.68
N THR A 140 -4.10 11.22 11.51
CA THR A 140 -4.84 10.90 10.27
C THR A 140 -6.08 11.79 10.13
N ILE A 141 -6.80 12.03 11.22
CA ILE A 141 -7.97 12.92 11.22
C ILE A 141 -7.54 14.37 10.94
N GLU A 142 -6.41 14.80 11.48
CA GLU A 142 -5.85 16.14 11.30
C GLU A 142 -5.40 16.36 9.86
N SER A 143 -4.66 15.41 9.26
CA SER A 143 -4.28 15.49 7.84
C SER A 143 -5.48 15.50 6.90
N VAL A 144 -6.52 14.71 7.16
CA VAL A 144 -7.75 14.72 6.34
C VAL A 144 -8.54 16.03 6.51
N ASN A 145 -8.57 16.59 7.71
CA ASN A 145 -9.19 17.89 7.94
C ASN A 145 -8.42 19.04 7.26
N GLU A 146 -7.08 18.98 7.27
CA GLU A 146 -6.23 19.94 6.57
C GLU A 146 -6.46 19.87 5.05
N LEU A 147 -6.56 18.65 4.49
CA LEU A 147 -6.91 18.43 3.08
C LEU A 147 -8.29 18.98 2.72
N LYS A 148 -9.28 18.88 3.61
CA LYS A 148 -10.63 19.44 3.39
C LYS A 148 -10.64 20.97 3.40
N ASN A 149 -9.73 21.59 4.17
CA ASN A 149 -9.59 23.05 4.25
C ASN A 149 -8.79 23.63 3.08
N LEU A 150 -8.11 22.79 2.30
CA LEU A 150 -7.45 23.18 1.06
C LEU A 150 -8.45 23.05 -0.10
N VAL A 151 -8.99 24.19 -0.56
CA VAL A 151 -9.85 24.24 -1.75
C VAL A 151 -9.08 23.67 -2.96
N PRO A 152 -9.60 22.64 -3.66
CA PRO A 152 -8.98 22.10 -4.86
C PRO A 152 -8.86 23.20 -5.91
N GLY A 153 -7.64 23.54 -6.33
CA GLY A 153 -7.39 24.56 -7.37
C GLY A 153 -6.43 25.69 -6.96
N GLN A 154 -6.19 25.93 -5.67
CA GLN A 154 -5.30 27.02 -5.23
C GLN A 154 -3.80 26.70 -5.40
N ALA A 155 -3.44 25.42 -5.39
CA ALA A 155 -2.07 24.98 -5.70
C ALA A 155 -1.71 25.26 -7.17
N THR A 156 -2.64 25.00 -8.09
CA THR A 156 -2.52 25.33 -9.51
C THR A 156 -2.53 26.84 -9.74
N GLU A 157 -3.38 27.60 -9.04
CA GLU A 157 -3.44 29.06 -9.18
C GLU A 157 -2.14 29.75 -8.71
N LYS A 158 -1.50 29.24 -7.64
CA LYS A 158 -0.20 29.76 -7.18
C LYS A 158 0.94 29.38 -8.13
N LEU A 159 0.89 28.20 -8.76
CA LEU A 159 1.87 27.78 -9.74
C LEU A 159 1.75 28.61 -11.04
N GLU A 160 0.55 28.84 -11.56
CA GLU A 160 0.32 29.71 -12.72
C GLU A 160 0.73 31.16 -12.44
N ARG A 161 0.36 31.71 -11.28
CA ARG A 161 0.71 33.08 -10.88
C ARG A 161 2.21 33.27 -10.64
N SER A 162 2.93 32.19 -10.29
CA SER A 162 4.41 32.18 -10.17
C SER A 162 5.11 32.07 -11.52
N SER A 163 4.58 31.26 -12.45
CA SER A 163 5.06 31.14 -13.83
C SER A 163 4.96 32.47 -14.58
N GLN A 164 3.91 33.25 -14.29
CA GLN A 164 3.67 34.56 -14.89
C GLN A 164 4.53 35.70 -14.30
N ARG A 165 5.24 35.50 -13.17
CA ARG A 165 5.94 36.57 -12.43
C ARG A 165 7.47 36.54 -12.45
N GLY A 166 8.14 35.61 -13.14
CA GLY A 166 9.55 35.37 -12.84
C GLY A 166 10.52 34.98 -13.96
N LEU A 167 10.26 35.28 -15.24
CA LEU A 167 11.19 34.91 -16.32
C LEU A 167 11.79 36.06 -17.15
N TYR A 168 11.68 37.32 -16.68
CA TYR A 168 12.36 38.46 -17.30
C TYR A 168 13.03 39.34 -16.24
N THR A 169 14.12 38.85 -15.63
CA THR A 169 15.13 39.77 -15.10
C THR A 169 16.18 39.95 -16.20
N SER A 170 15.92 40.90 -17.10
CA SER A 170 16.93 41.37 -18.06
C SER A 170 18.06 42.02 -17.27
N ALA A 171 19.20 41.34 -17.19
CA ALA A 171 20.44 41.94 -16.71
C ALA A 171 20.74 43.17 -17.56
N SER A 172 20.61 44.35 -16.95
CA SER A 172 20.94 45.64 -17.55
C SER A 172 22.45 45.70 -17.76
N PHE A 173 22.88 45.67 -19.03
CA PHE A 173 24.24 45.96 -19.44
C PHE A 173 24.61 47.40 -19.03
N HIS A 174 25.54 47.54 -18.09
CA HIS A 174 26.17 48.82 -17.75
C HIS A 174 27.36 49.04 -18.68
N SER A 175 27.26 49.99 -19.60
CA SER A 175 28.35 50.42 -20.49
C SER A 175 29.12 51.57 -19.82
N PRO A 176 30.41 51.41 -19.46
CA PRO A 176 31.20 52.50 -18.89
C PRO A 176 31.57 53.51 -19.98
N GLY A 177 31.11 54.75 -19.78
CA GLY A 177 31.35 55.87 -20.68
C GLY A 177 32.83 56.19 -20.88
N ALA A 178 33.12 56.62 -22.11
CA ALA A 178 34.38 57.20 -22.54
C ALA A 178 34.76 58.43 -21.72
N VAL A 179 35.99 58.48 -21.22
CA VAL A 179 36.66 59.72 -20.78
C VAL A 179 37.72 60.08 -21.80
N THR A 180 37.51 61.21 -22.46
CA THR A 180 38.38 61.81 -23.47
C THR A 180 39.08 63.02 -22.83
N GLY A 181 40.40 63.11 -22.98
CA GLY A 181 41.09 64.33 -23.42
C GLY A 181 41.41 65.47 -22.43
N LYS A 182 42.72 65.66 -22.22
CA LYS A 182 43.51 66.92 -22.25
C LYS A 182 43.07 68.11 -21.36
N HIS A 183 43.92 68.52 -20.42
CA HIS A 183 45.03 69.47 -20.60
C HIS A 183 45.89 69.51 -19.33
#